data_AF-A0A353H5M7-F1
#
_entry.id   AF-A0A353H5M7-F1
#
_cell.length_a   1.000
_cell.length_b   1.000
_cell.length_c   1.000
_cell.angle_alpha   90.00
_cell.angle_beta   90.00
_cell.angle_gamma   90.00
#
_symmetry.space_group_name_H-M   'P 1'
#
loop_
_entity.id
_entity.type
_entity.pdbx_description
1 polymer ?
#
loop_
_entity_poly.entity_id
_entity_poly.type
_entity_poly.pdbx_seq_one_letter_code
_entity_poly.pdbx_strand_id
1 'polypeptide(L)'
;MKQDKSSHAPAVDRALDVIEFMATSERDLSLTRIRERLNIPRQSLVGILNTLRDRGIASTPFSFELEDRNHLGEMVRETAGKISYRMGKER
;
A
#
# COMPACT_ATOMS: atom_id res chain seq x y z
N MET A 1 3.01 3.85 34.88
CA MET A 1 3.64 4.13 33.57
C MET A 1 2.53 4.16 32.54
N LYS A 2 2.31 5.31 31.88
CA LYS A 2 1.25 5.46 30.87
C LYS A 2 1.72 4.69 29.63
N GLN A 3 0.95 3.69 29.21
CA GLN A 3 1.21 2.98 27.96
C GLN A 3 1.15 4.03 26.84
N ASP A 4 2.28 4.24 26.15
CA ASP A 4 2.29 4.92 24.87
C ASP A 4 1.30 4.19 23.98
N LYS A 5 0.16 4.82 23.70
CA LYS A 5 -0.72 4.37 22.62
C LYS A 5 0.13 4.52 21.37
N SER A 6 0.72 3.42 20.93
CA SER A 6 1.42 3.34 19.65
C SER A 6 0.58 4.12 18.65
N SER A 7 1.21 5.05 17.93
CA SER A 7 0.58 5.93 16.93
C SER A 7 0.19 5.12 15.69
N HIS A 8 -0.63 4.09 15.93
CA HIS A 8 -1.08 3.12 14.97
C HIS A 8 -2.17 3.78 14.13
N ALA A 9 -1.89 3.95 12.85
CA ALA A 9 -2.77 4.59 11.91
C ALA A 9 -3.46 3.49 11.08
N PRO A 10 -4.75 3.17 11.33
CA PRO A 10 -5.43 2.06 10.67
C PRO A 10 -5.49 2.16 9.14
N ALA A 11 -5.30 3.35 8.58
CA ALA A 11 -5.22 3.55 7.14
C ALA A 11 -3.89 3.06 6.55
N VAL A 12 -2.81 3.12 7.33
CA VAL A 12 -1.48 2.65 6.94
C VAL A 12 -1.45 1.13 6.92
N ASP A 13 -2.00 0.47 7.94
CA ASP A 13 -2.05 -1.00 7.98
C ASP A 13 -2.82 -1.56 6.78
N ARG A 14 -3.99 -0.97 6.49
CA ARG A 14 -4.77 -1.35 5.30
C ARG A 14 -4.03 -1.11 3.99
N ALA A 15 -3.20 -0.07 3.91
CA ALA A 15 -2.41 0.19 2.72
C ALA A 15 -1.29 -0.86 2.55
N LEU A 16 -0.66 -1.27 3.65
CA LEU A 16 0.34 -2.34 3.65
C LEU A 16 -0.30 -3.69 3.26
N ASP A 17 -1.47 -4.02 3.80
CA ASP A 17 -2.21 -5.23 3.43
C ASP A 17 -2.53 -5.28 1.92
N VAL A 18 -2.91 -4.13 1.34
CA VAL A 18 -3.17 -3.99 -0.10
C VAL A 18 -1.90 -4.20 -0.91
N ILE A 19 -0.78 -3.60 -0.50
CA ILE A 19 0.52 -3.75 -1.19
C ILE A 19 1.00 -5.21 -1.13
N GLU A 20 0.91 -5.85 0.03
CA GLU A 20 1.31 -7.26 0.21
C GLU A 20 0.45 -8.19 -0.66
N PHE A 21 -0.87 -7.96 -0.67
CA PHE A 21 -1.76 -8.74 -1.51
C PHE A 21 -1.49 -8.55 -3.01
N MET A 22 -1.16 -7.33 -3.44
CA MET A 22 -0.75 -7.05 -4.82
C MET A 22 0.57 -7.74 -5.17
N ALA A 23 1.56 -7.67 -4.28
CA ALA A 23 2.88 -8.26 -4.49
C ALA A 23 2.87 -9.79 -4.50
N THR A 24 1.90 -10.44 -3.84
CA THR A 24 1.76 -11.91 -3.78
C THR A 24 0.84 -12.48 -4.86
N SER A 25 0.04 -11.64 -5.52
CA SER A 25 -0.87 -12.08 -6.60
C SER A 25 -0.14 -12.18 -7.93
N GLU A 26 -0.27 -13.31 -8.63
CA GLU A 26 0.40 -13.59 -9.92
C GLU A 26 -0.47 -13.20 -11.15
N ARG A 27 -1.67 -12.66 -10.92
CA ARG A 27 -2.63 -12.31 -11.97
C ARG A 27 -3.26 -10.95 -11.70
N ASP A 28 -3.76 -10.36 -12.78
CA ASP A 28 -4.75 -9.29 -12.87
C ASP A 28 -5.71 -9.27 -11.67
N LEU A 29 -5.52 -8.28 -10.79
CA LEU A 29 -6.29 -8.14 -9.56
C LEU A 29 -7.53 -7.29 -9.77
N SER A 30 -8.69 -7.85 -9.45
CA SER A 30 -9.93 -7.10 -9.45
C SER A 30 -10.24 -6.38 -8.14
N LEU A 31 -10.83 -5.19 -8.21
CA LEU A 31 -11.35 -4.45 -7.05
C LEU A 31 -12.24 -5.34 -6.15
N THR A 32 -13.07 -6.19 -6.75
CA THR A 32 -13.92 -7.14 -6.01
C THR A 32 -13.07 -8.16 -5.26
N ARG A 33 -12.06 -8.76 -5.92
CA ARG A 33 -11.18 -9.77 -5.33
C ARG A 33 -10.33 -9.20 -4.18
N ILE A 34 -9.82 -7.98 -4.32
CA ILE A 34 -9.08 -7.30 -3.25
C ILE A 34 -10.00 -7.03 -2.05
N ARG A 35 -11.23 -6.55 -2.30
CA ARG A 35 -12.21 -6.30 -1.23
C ARG A 35 -12.61 -7.55 -0.47
N GLU A 36 -12.89 -8.63 -1.19
CA GLU A 36 -13.27 -9.91 -0.59
C GLU A 36 -12.15 -10.49 0.26
N ARG A 37 -10.89 -10.35 -0.17
CA ARG A 37 -9.76 -10.90 0.56
C ARG A 37 -9.35 -10.09 1.79
N LEU A 38 -9.38 -8.76 1.68
CA LEU A 38 -8.90 -7.85 2.73
C LEU A 38 -10.02 -7.31 3.64
N ASN A 39 -11.29 -7.61 3.33
CA ASN A 39 -12.47 -7.11 4.04
C ASN A 39 -12.46 -5.57 4.22
N ILE A 40 -11.99 -4.84 3.19
CA ILE A 40 -11.90 -3.38 3.19
C ILE A 40 -13.14 -2.77 2.50
N PRO A 41 -13.78 -1.73 3.07
CA PRO A 41 -14.86 -1.00 2.41
C PRO A 41 -14.40 -0.40 1.06
N ARG A 42 -15.29 -0.40 0.05
CA ARG A 42 -14.97 0.05 -1.32
C ARG A 42 -14.33 1.44 -1.36
N GLN A 43 -14.90 2.39 -0.62
CA GLN A 43 -14.42 3.77 -0.61
C GLN A 43 -13.00 3.89 -0.04
N SER A 44 -12.68 3.11 1.00
CA SER A 44 -11.35 3.07 1.60
C SER A 44 -10.34 2.46 0.63
N LEU A 45 -10.68 1.34 -0.01
CA LEU A 45 -9.81 0.69 -0.98
C LEU A 45 -9.52 1.59 -2.19
N VAL A 46 -10.53 2.29 -2.72
CA VAL A 46 -10.34 3.24 -3.83
C VAL A 46 -9.40 4.38 -3.42
N GLY A 47 -9.55 4.93 -2.20
CA GLY A 47 -8.65 5.97 -1.68
C GLY A 47 -7.21 5.49 -1.57
N ILE A 48 -7.00 4.27 -1.07
CA ILE A 48 -5.68 3.63 -0.98
C ILE A 48 -5.07 3.46 -2.36
N LEU A 49 -5.81 2.85 -3.30
CA LEU A 49 -5.31 2.59 -4.66
C LEU A 49 -4.98 3.87 -5.43
N ASN A 50 -5.79 4.92 -5.28
CA ASN A 50 -5.48 6.23 -5.87
C ASN A 50 -4.21 6.83 -5.25
N THR A 51 -4.08 6.77 -3.92
CA THR A 51 -2.87 7.27 -3.22
C THR A 51 -1.61 6.53 -3.68
N LEU A 52 -1.69 5.21 -3.88
CA LEU A 52 -0.57 4.41 -4.35
C LEU A 52 -0.23 4.75 -5.81
N ARG A 53 -1.24 4.96 -6.66
CA ARG A 53 -1.06 5.41 -8.05
C ARG A 53 -0.39 6.76 -8.14
N ASP A 54 -0.86 7.73 -7.36
CA ASP A 54 -0.31 9.10 -7.35
C ASP A 54 1.16 9.12 -6.92
N ARG A 55 1.59 8.10 -6.15
CA ARG A 55 2.98 7.92 -5.72
C ARG A 55 3.82 7.07 -6.67
N GLY A 56 3.25 6.63 -7.79
CA GLY A 56 3.89 5.74 -8.74
C GLY A 56 4.00 4.28 -8.28
N ILE A 57 3.58 3.97 -7.05
CA ILE A 57 3.70 2.62 -6.46
C ILE A 57 2.81 1.62 -7.20
N ALA A 58 1.66 2.05 -7.73
CA ALA A 58 0.76 1.18 -8.49
C ALA A 58 0.52 1.76 -9.89
N SER A 59 0.86 1.02 -10.95
CA SER A 59 0.59 1.40 -12.33
C SER A 59 -0.69 0.71 -12.83
N THR A 60 -1.76 1.50 -12.98
CA THR A 60 -3.00 1.17 -13.71
C THR A 60 -3.88 0.00 -13.20
N PRO A 61 -5.18 -0.02 -13.58
CA PRO A 61 -6.14 -0.87 -12.95
C PRO A 61 -6.16 -2.22 -13.68
N PHE A 62 -5.96 -3.32 -12.96
CA PHE A 62 -6.25 -4.69 -13.39
C PHE A 62 -5.22 -5.47 -14.22
N SER A 63 -3.96 -5.05 -14.43
CA SER A 63 -2.95 -6.02 -14.88
C SER A 63 -1.58 -5.76 -14.26
N PHE A 64 -0.98 -6.82 -13.71
CA PHE A 64 0.36 -6.81 -13.13
C PHE A 64 1.10 -7.97 -13.80
N GLU A 65 2.03 -7.67 -14.70
CA GLU A 65 2.91 -8.70 -15.23
C GLU A 65 4.00 -9.02 -14.19
N LEU A 66 4.48 -10.27 -14.18
CA LEU A 66 5.36 -10.81 -13.14
C LEU A 66 6.68 -10.02 -12.96
N GLU A 67 7.11 -9.27 -13.98
CA GLU A 67 8.28 -8.37 -13.95
C GLU A 67 8.08 -7.12 -13.06
N ASP A 68 6.84 -6.71 -12.77
CA ASP A 68 6.56 -5.51 -11.98
C ASP A 68 6.78 -5.68 -10.46
N ARG A 69 6.99 -6.91 -9.95
CA ARG A 69 7.14 -7.16 -8.50
C ARG A 69 8.42 -6.57 -7.92
N ASN A 70 9.54 -6.74 -8.62
CA ASN A 70 10.82 -6.20 -8.16
C ASN A 70 10.80 -4.67 -8.22
N HIS A 71 10.22 -4.12 -9.28
CA HIS A 71 10.06 -2.68 -9.45
C HIS A 71 9.14 -2.06 -8.39
N LEU A 72 8.01 -2.70 -8.08
CA LEU A 72 7.14 -2.34 -6.97
C LEU A 72 7.90 -2.34 -5.65
N GLY A 73 8.67 -3.40 -5.38
CA GLY A 73 9.49 -3.51 -4.18
C GLY A 73 10.49 -2.36 -4.04
N GLU A 74 11.13 -1.95 -5.14
CA GLU A 74 12.03 -0.79 -5.17
C GLU A 74 11.30 0.52 -4.90
N MET A 75 10.15 0.76 -5.56
CA MET A 75 9.35 1.99 -5.37
C MET A 75 8.81 2.12 -3.94
N VAL A 76 8.35 1.01 -3.35
CA VAL A 76 7.89 0.97 -1.95
C VAL A 76 9.05 1.27 -1.01
N ARG A 77 10.22 0.67 -1.22
CA ARG A 77 11.43 0.89 -0.40
C ARG A 77 11.88 2.35 -0.47
N GLU A 78 11.93 2.92 -1.67
CA GLU A 78 12.31 4.33 -1.88
C GLU A 78 11.31 5.28 -1.19
N THR A 79 10.01 5.03 -1.35
CA THR A 79 8.97 5.84 -0.72
C THR A 79 9.01 5.74 0.80
N ALA A 80 9.19 4.54 1.36
CA ALA A 80 9.35 4.34 2.80
C ALA A 80 10.58 5.08 3.34
N GLY A 81 11.69 5.06 2.61
CA GLY A 81 12.88 5.86 2.94
C GLY A 81 12.60 7.36 2.98
N LYS A 82 11.89 7.89 1.98
CA LYS A 82 11.48 9.31 1.93
C LYS A 82 10.57 9.69 3.10
N ILE A 83 9.62 8.83 3.47
CA ILE A 83 8.71 9.07 4.60
C ILE A 83 9.49 9.07 5.91
N SER A 84 10.30 8.04 6.15
CA SER A 84 11.16 7.91 7.33
C SER A 84 12.06 9.14 7.51
N TYR A 85 12.71 9.58 6.42
CA TYR A 85 13.53 10.79 6.43
C TYR A 85 12.73 12.05 6.84
N ARG A 86 11.52 12.24 6.29
CA ARG A 86 10.66 13.39 6.63
C ARG A 86 10.18 13.33 8.08
N MET A 87 9.83 12.15 8.59
CA MET A 87 9.42 11.96 9.98
C MET A 87 10.56 12.21 10.97
N GLY A 88 11.80 11.90 10.60
CA GLY A 88 12.98 12.16 11.45
C GLY A 88 13.43 13.63 11.53
N LYS A 89 12.83 14.53 10.73
CA LYS A 89 13.25 15.94 10.62
C LYS A 89 12.34 16.92 11.38
N GLU A 90 11.24 16.48 11.98
CA GLU A 90 10.51 17.28 12.96
C GLU A 90 11.19 17.12 14.34
N ARG A 91 12.27 17.89 14.54
CA ARG A 91 12.82 18.21 15.85
C ARG A 91 12.89 19.71 16.01
#